data_AF-A0A0C2SVD8-F1
#
_entry.id   AF-A0A0C2SVD8-F1
#
_cell.length_a   1.000
_cell.length_b   1.000
_cell.length_c   1.000
_cell.angle_alpha   90.00
_cell.angle_beta   90.00
_cell.angle_gamma   90.00
#
_symmetry.space_group_name_H-M   'P 1'
#
loop_
_entity.id
_entity.type
_entity.pdbx_description
1 polymer ?
#
loop_
_entity_poly.entity_id
_entity_poly.type
_entity_poly.pdbx_seq_one_letter_code
_entity_poly.pdbx_strand_id
1 'polypeptide(L)'
;MYSVLRFDCVEIAKKVSSVLDAQNLVNLIDYMIHVQNSVKNGSMDFTCKEAINLVREIYARVPVLPDSIVRFVRNENSHISSWDLKDEDDDLEIENLCSRALMGRVLNHRFIFSYGPLILATHDRLFWDVGGNSFDMNLLDWPRTSNASHSTKRLQVMLELSKSIQYFHSVGVVICYHAHIRNIVLDPEFRPKLHISDLDIKGVKLKKYAYENSVFTFGRLFYEVQSRSMFVCIPII
;
A
#
# COMPACT_ATOMS: atom_id res chain seq x y z
N MET A 1 -15.25 -14.75 20.57
CA MET A 1 -13.99 -14.95 21.33
C MET A 1 -12.87 -15.30 20.36
N TYR A 2 -12.10 -14.33 19.89
CA TYR A 2 -10.73 -14.57 19.40
C TYR A 2 -9.81 -13.88 20.41
N SER A 3 -9.70 -14.45 21.61
CA SER A 3 -8.74 -13.94 22.58
C SER A 3 -7.34 -14.33 22.12
N VAL A 4 -6.56 -13.33 21.75
CA VAL A 4 -5.15 -13.22 22.16
C VAL A 4 -4.30 -14.45 21.82
N LEU A 5 -4.22 -14.81 20.54
CA LEU A 5 -2.97 -15.39 20.06
C LEU A 5 -1.99 -14.21 19.97
N ARG A 6 -1.36 -13.91 21.10
CA ARG A 6 -0.23 -12.98 21.14
C ARG A 6 0.95 -13.77 20.58
N PHE A 7 1.10 -13.70 19.26
CA PHE A 7 2.23 -14.29 18.59
C PHE A 7 3.47 -13.48 18.96
N ASP A 8 4.45 -14.12 19.59
CA ASP A 8 5.78 -13.55 19.57
C ASP A 8 6.31 -13.70 18.15
N CYS A 9 6.10 -12.66 17.34
CA CYS A 9 6.49 -12.64 15.94
C CYS A 9 7.97 -12.97 15.75
N VAL A 10 8.82 -12.55 16.70
CA VAL A 10 10.27 -12.78 16.67
C VAL A 10 10.56 -14.25 17.00
N GLU A 11 9.90 -14.84 17.99
CA GLU A 11 10.07 -16.26 18.32
C GLU A 11 9.60 -17.17 17.18
N ILE A 12 8.47 -16.85 16.55
CA ILE A 12 7.94 -17.65 15.43
C ILE A 12 8.88 -17.54 14.23
N ALA A 13 9.30 -16.34 13.86
CA ALA A 13 10.26 -16.15 12.78
C ALA A 13 11.61 -16.83 13.10
N LYS A 14 12.02 -16.91 14.37
CA LYS A 14 13.19 -17.70 14.82
C LYS A 14 13.08 -19.18 14.53
N LYS A 15 11.86 -19.74 14.53
CA LYS A 15 11.60 -21.14 14.24
C LYS A 15 11.50 -21.45 12.74
N VAL A 16 11.37 -20.44 11.88
CA VAL A 16 11.40 -20.60 10.43
C VAL A 16 12.82 -20.97 10.01
N SER A 17 13.01 -22.25 9.69
CA SER A 17 14.33 -22.83 9.40
C SER A 17 14.55 -23.17 7.93
N SER A 18 13.47 -23.17 7.14
CA SER A 18 13.47 -23.52 5.73
C SER A 18 12.55 -22.62 4.91
N VAL A 19 12.75 -22.62 3.58
CA VAL A 19 11.86 -21.95 2.62
C VAL A 19 10.44 -22.51 2.70
N LEU A 20 10.29 -23.82 2.93
CA LEU A 20 8.99 -24.46 3.07
C LEU A 20 8.25 -24.01 4.33
N ASP A 21 8.96 -23.86 5.46
CA ASP A 21 8.37 -23.32 6.69
C ASP A 21 7.86 -21.89 6.47
N ALA A 22 8.69 -21.06 5.84
CA ALA A 22 8.34 -19.68 5.50
C ALA A 22 7.09 -19.65 4.60
N GLN A 23 7.07 -20.49 3.56
CA GLN A 23 5.97 -20.59 2.60
C GLN A 23 4.67 -21.00 3.28
N ASN A 24 4.71 -22.05 4.11
CA ASN A 24 3.54 -22.53 4.85
C ASN A 24 2.97 -21.45 5.78
N LEU A 25 3.85 -20.72 6.47
CA LEU A 25 3.45 -19.67 7.39
C LEU A 25 2.85 -18.46 6.67
N VAL A 26 3.47 -18.02 5.57
CA VAL A 26 2.95 -16.91 4.74
C VAL A 26 1.62 -17.28 4.10
N ASN A 27 1.47 -18.50 3.60
CA ASN A 27 0.19 -19.03 3.08
C ASN A 27 -0.90 -19.04 4.16
N LEU A 28 -0.56 -19.44 5.39
CA LEU A 28 -1.51 -19.43 6.50
C LEU A 28 -1.95 -18.00 6.85
N ILE A 29 -1.00 -17.05 6.88
CA ILE A 29 -1.29 -15.64 7.14
C ILE A 29 -2.22 -15.07 6.05
N ASP A 30 -1.90 -15.31 4.77
CA ASP A 30 -2.74 -14.89 3.64
C ASP A 30 -4.15 -15.50 3.71
N TYR A 31 -4.25 -16.80 4.02
CA TYR A 31 -5.54 -17.46 4.23
C TYR A 31 -6.33 -16.83 5.38
N MET A 32 -5.69 -16.57 6.53
CA MET A 32 -6.34 -15.93 7.68
C MET A 32 -6.84 -14.53 7.34
N ILE A 33 -6.06 -13.76 6.58
CA ILE A 33 -6.44 -12.41 6.12
C ILE A 33 -7.66 -12.52 5.20
N HIS A 34 -7.64 -13.43 4.23
CA HIS A 34 -8.75 -13.64 3.32
C HIS A 34 -10.03 -14.06 4.05
N VAL A 35 -9.94 -14.97 5.02
CA VAL A 35 -11.08 -15.40 5.84
C VAL A 35 -11.57 -14.26 6.74
N GLN A 36 -10.68 -13.45 7.30
CA GLN A 36 -11.11 -12.30 8.11
C GLN A 36 -11.82 -11.24 7.26
N ASN A 37 -11.32 -10.97 6.05
CA ASN A 37 -11.93 -10.03 5.12
C ASN A 37 -13.31 -10.48 4.65
N SER A 38 -13.56 -11.79 4.52
CA SER A 38 -14.88 -12.31 4.16
C SER A 38 -15.87 -12.32 5.33
N VAL A 39 -15.39 -12.47 6.56
CA VAL A 39 -16.24 -12.60 7.76
C VAL A 39 -16.58 -11.26 8.41
N LYS A 40 -15.67 -10.27 8.37
CA LYS A 40 -15.87 -8.99 9.03
C LYS A 40 -16.13 -7.89 8.00
N ASN A 41 -17.28 -7.24 8.11
CA ASN A 41 -17.59 -5.94 7.49
C ASN A 41 -16.71 -4.81 8.10
N GLY A 42 -15.38 -4.90 7.99
CA GLY A 42 -14.46 -3.77 8.19
C GLY A 42 -13.84 -3.55 9.57
N SER A 43 -14.08 -4.39 10.60
CA SER A 43 -13.38 -4.27 11.90
C SER A 43 -12.10 -5.11 11.94
N MET A 44 -11.02 -4.51 11.45
CA MET A 44 -9.74 -5.17 11.21
C MET A 44 -8.60 -4.40 11.90
N ASP A 45 -8.45 -4.54 13.23
CA ASP A 45 -7.55 -3.63 13.99
C ASP A 45 -6.42 -4.30 14.77
N PHE A 46 -6.53 -5.57 15.21
CA PHE A 46 -5.43 -6.19 15.98
C PHE A 46 -4.61 -7.21 15.18
N THR A 47 -5.24 -7.95 14.27
CA THR A 47 -4.55 -9.00 13.50
C THR A 47 -3.55 -8.44 12.47
N CYS A 48 -3.84 -7.27 11.86
CA CYS A 48 -3.00 -6.72 10.79
C CYS A 48 -1.60 -6.34 11.27
N LYS A 49 -1.50 -5.70 12.44
CA LYS A 49 -0.20 -5.27 12.98
C LYS A 49 0.69 -6.47 13.28
N GLU A 50 0.16 -7.49 13.96
CA GLU A 50 0.91 -8.71 14.26
C GLU A 50 1.24 -9.49 12.98
N ALA A 51 0.31 -9.57 12.02
CA ALA A 51 0.58 -10.20 10.72
C ALA A 51 1.69 -9.47 9.94
N ILE A 52 1.64 -8.13 9.85
CA ILE A 52 2.66 -7.32 9.18
C ILE A 52 4.01 -7.50 9.87
N ASN A 53 4.05 -7.46 11.21
CA ASN A 53 5.28 -7.69 11.95
C ASN A 53 5.83 -9.09 11.72
N LEU A 54 5.00 -10.13 11.83
CA LEU A 54 5.43 -11.52 11.63
C LEU A 54 6.00 -11.71 10.22
N VAL A 55 5.33 -11.19 9.21
CA VAL A 55 5.81 -11.34 7.83
C VAL A 55 7.10 -10.57 7.63
N ARG A 56 7.21 -9.35 8.16
CA ARG A 56 8.46 -8.61 8.13
C ARG A 56 9.61 -9.44 8.70
N GLU A 57 9.42 -10.07 9.86
CA GLU A 57 10.45 -10.91 10.48
C GLU A 57 10.75 -12.18 9.67
N ILE A 58 9.77 -12.74 8.94
CA ILE A 58 9.98 -13.88 8.02
C ILE A 58 10.77 -13.42 6.80
N TYR A 59 10.40 -12.30 6.17
CA TYR A 59 11.01 -11.81 4.93
C TYR A 59 12.43 -11.32 5.10
N ALA A 60 12.76 -10.74 6.27
CA ALA A 60 14.13 -10.42 6.64
C ALA A 60 15.06 -11.65 6.69
N ARG A 61 14.49 -12.87 6.67
CA ARG A 61 15.23 -14.14 6.68
C ARG A 61 15.10 -14.89 5.36
N VAL A 62 13.86 -15.08 4.90
CA VAL A 62 13.51 -15.90 3.74
C VAL A 62 12.32 -15.24 3.01
N PRO A 63 12.58 -14.37 2.01
CA PRO A 63 11.50 -13.70 1.28
C PRO A 63 10.75 -14.72 0.40
N VAL A 64 9.45 -14.90 0.67
CA VAL A 64 8.58 -15.84 -0.07
C VAL A 64 7.22 -15.20 -0.36
N LEU A 65 6.66 -15.43 -1.53
CA LEU A 65 5.32 -14.93 -1.89
C LEU A 65 4.24 -15.92 -1.47
N PRO A 66 3.06 -15.48 -1.00
CA PRO A 66 1.92 -16.38 -0.83
C PRO A 66 1.57 -17.12 -2.13
N ASP A 67 1.25 -18.41 -2.03
CA ASP A 67 0.86 -19.25 -3.16
C ASP A 67 -0.38 -18.73 -3.88
N SER A 68 -1.27 -18.03 -3.17
CA SER A 68 -2.43 -17.38 -3.75
C SER A 68 -2.04 -16.34 -4.81
N ILE A 69 -0.95 -15.61 -4.58
CA ILE A 69 -0.39 -14.65 -5.53
C ILE A 69 0.25 -15.38 -6.70
N VAL A 70 1.06 -16.41 -6.43
CA VAL A 70 1.74 -17.20 -7.47
C VAL A 70 0.75 -17.93 -8.38
N ARG A 71 -0.33 -18.47 -7.83
CA ARG A 71 -1.39 -19.16 -8.59
C ARG A 71 -2.19 -18.19 -9.44
N PHE A 72 -2.50 -17.02 -8.89
CA PHE A 72 -3.22 -15.98 -9.62
C PHE A 72 -2.47 -15.61 -10.89
N VAL A 73 -1.17 -15.31 -10.76
CA VAL A 73 -0.27 -15.01 -11.87
C VAL A 73 -0.33 -16.05 -12.99
N ARG A 74 -0.31 -17.35 -12.63
CA ARG A 74 -0.25 -18.43 -13.63
C ARG A 74 -1.54 -18.59 -14.43
N ASN A 75 -2.66 -18.09 -13.93
CA ASN A 75 -3.98 -18.34 -14.50
C ASN A 75 -4.40 -17.24 -15.48
N GLU A 76 -3.78 -16.06 -15.44
CA GLU A 76 -4.13 -14.95 -16.31
C GLU A 76 -3.20 -14.87 -17.54
N ASN A 77 -3.68 -15.38 -18.67
CA ASN A 77 -3.10 -15.13 -20.00
C ASN A 77 -3.35 -13.68 -20.50
N SER A 78 -3.43 -12.70 -19.59
CA SER A 78 -3.91 -11.35 -19.89
C SER A 78 -2.83 -10.48 -20.53
N HIS A 79 -3.23 -9.69 -21.52
CA HIS A 79 -2.40 -8.74 -22.24
C HIS A 79 -1.81 -7.70 -21.28
N ILE A 80 -0.53 -7.85 -20.96
CA ILE A 80 0.24 -6.96 -20.10
C ILE A 80 0.31 -5.58 -20.75
N SER A 81 -0.27 -4.57 -20.08
CA SER A 81 0.04 -3.17 -20.39
C SER A 81 1.39 -2.83 -19.75
N SER A 82 2.34 -2.43 -20.60
CA SER A 82 3.72 -2.15 -20.21
C SER A 82 3.81 -0.94 -19.28
N TRP A 83 4.26 -1.16 -18.04
CA TRP A 83 4.88 -0.11 -17.24
C TRP A 83 6.38 -0.39 -17.20
N ASP A 84 7.14 0.49 -17.84
CA ASP A 84 8.61 0.50 -17.74
C ASP A 84 8.96 0.99 -16.32
N LEU A 85 9.13 0.07 -15.37
CA LEU A 85 9.92 0.34 -14.15
C LEU A 85 11.40 0.34 -14.55
N LYS A 86 11.79 1.33 -15.37
CA LYS A 86 13.18 1.75 -15.49
C LYS A 86 13.45 2.72 -14.35
N ASP A 87 13.39 2.23 -13.12
CA ASP A 87 14.18 2.88 -12.09
C ASP A 87 15.58 2.28 -12.24
N GLU A 88 16.55 3.16 -12.53
CA GLU A 88 17.98 2.84 -12.65
C GLU A 88 18.60 2.37 -11.30
N ASP A 89 17.78 2.13 -10.28
CA ASP A 89 18.16 1.46 -9.04
C ASP A 89 17.96 -0.05 -9.22
N ASP A 90 18.96 -0.69 -9.83
CA ASP A 90 19.07 -2.14 -10.13
C ASP A 90 18.91 -3.10 -8.92
N ASP A 91 18.59 -2.60 -7.72
CA ASP A 91 18.46 -3.37 -6.48
C ASP A 91 17.04 -3.28 -5.88
N LEU A 92 16.00 -3.38 -6.72
CA LEU A 92 14.65 -3.64 -6.23
C LEU A 92 14.59 -5.07 -5.67
N GLU A 93 15.14 -5.23 -4.46
CA GLU A 93 15.27 -6.50 -3.76
C GLU A 93 13.91 -7.21 -3.72
N ILE A 94 13.94 -8.51 -4.03
CA ILE A 94 12.78 -9.43 -3.95
C ILE A 94 12.01 -9.24 -2.64
N GLU A 95 12.69 -8.91 -1.55
CA GLU A 95 12.10 -8.57 -0.25
C GLU A 95 11.09 -7.42 -0.33
N ASN A 96 11.40 -6.32 -1.03
CA ASN A 96 10.51 -5.17 -1.17
C ASN A 96 9.26 -5.53 -1.97
N LEU A 97 9.43 -6.34 -3.03
CA LEU A 97 8.32 -6.82 -3.86
C LEU A 97 7.39 -7.74 -3.07
N CYS A 98 7.95 -8.70 -2.34
CA CYS A 98 7.20 -9.56 -1.44
C CYS A 98 6.45 -8.74 -0.38
N SER A 99 7.14 -7.77 0.23
CA SER A 99 6.57 -6.88 1.25
C SER A 99 5.38 -6.10 0.71
N ARG A 100 5.52 -5.48 -0.47
CA ARG A 100 4.42 -4.73 -1.13
C ARG A 100 3.26 -5.64 -1.52
N ALA A 101 3.53 -6.80 -2.12
CA ALA A 101 2.51 -7.77 -2.50
C ALA A 101 1.64 -8.17 -1.29
N LEU A 102 2.28 -8.39 -0.14
CA LEU A 102 1.55 -8.76 1.06
C LEU A 102 0.87 -7.56 1.74
N MET A 103 1.52 -6.39 1.81
CA MET A 103 0.87 -5.18 2.30
C MET A 103 -0.45 -4.91 1.55
N GLY A 104 -0.49 -5.23 0.26
CA GLY A 104 -1.67 -5.07 -0.58
C GLY A 104 -2.82 -5.99 -0.17
N ARG A 105 -2.51 -7.08 0.53
CA ARG A 105 -3.48 -8.03 1.08
C ARG A 105 -3.87 -7.70 2.52
N VAL A 106 -2.91 -7.27 3.33
CA VAL A 106 -3.11 -7.10 4.78
C VAL A 106 -3.71 -5.75 5.14
N LEU A 107 -3.33 -4.69 4.41
CA LEU A 107 -3.76 -3.34 4.72
C LEU A 107 -5.23 -3.14 4.35
N ASN A 108 -5.89 -2.26 5.11
CA ASN A 108 -7.28 -1.92 4.86
C ASN A 108 -7.43 -1.25 3.49
N HIS A 109 -8.12 -1.94 2.58
CA HIS A 109 -8.40 -1.50 1.21
C HIS A 109 -9.20 -0.18 1.11
N ARG A 110 -9.73 0.33 2.23
CA ARG A 110 -10.27 1.69 2.29
C ARG A 110 -9.19 2.76 2.09
N PHE A 111 -7.96 2.50 2.53
CA PHE A 111 -6.88 3.50 2.57
C PHE A 111 -5.80 3.24 1.51
N ILE A 112 -5.75 2.03 0.98
CA ILE A 112 -4.83 1.67 -0.09
C ILE A 112 -5.57 1.49 -1.39
N PHE A 113 -4.89 1.86 -2.46
CA PHE A 113 -5.28 1.51 -3.80
C PHE A 113 -4.16 0.62 -4.34
N SER A 114 -4.52 -0.63 -4.65
CA SER A 114 -3.61 -1.58 -5.27
C SER A 114 -4.05 -1.75 -6.71
N TYR A 115 -3.12 -1.56 -7.64
CA TYR A 115 -3.26 -2.01 -9.01
C TYR A 115 -3.32 -3.54 -8.99
N GLY A 116 -4.54 -4.07 -8.88
CA GLY A 116 -4.84 -5.47 -9.11
C GLY A 116 -3.92 -6.50 -8.41
N PRO A 117 -4.00 -7.74 -8.85
CA PRO A 117 -3.02 -8.77 -8.54
C PRO A 117 -1.69 -8.48 -9.23
N LEU A 118 -0.59 -8.87 -8.56
CA LEU A 118 0.75 -8.91 -9.14
C LEU A 118 0.69 -9.78 -10.41
N ILE A 119 1.03 -9.24 -11.58
CA ILE A 119 1.23 -10.01 -12.80
C ILE A 119 2.75 -10.13 -12.99
N LEU A 120 3.32 -11.31 -12.71
CA LEU A 120 4.68 -11.60 -13.19
C LEU A 120 4.64 -11.59 -14.71
N ALA A 121 5.48 -10.79 -15.36
CA ALA A 121 5.79 -11.06 -16.76
C ALA A 121 7.21 -11.62 -16.88
N THR A 122 7.37 -12.35 -17.98
CA THR A 122 8.52 -13.14 -18.38
C THR A 122 9.88 -12.47 -18.14
N HIS A 123 10.85 -13.27 -17.68
CA HIS A 123 12.30 -13.00 -17.64
C HIS A 123 12.71 -11.67 -16.95
N ASP A 124 12.47 -11.56 -15.64
CA ASP A 124 13.07 -10.55 -14.73
C ASP A 124 12.26 -9.27 -14.44
N ARG A 125 10.98 -9.19 -14.80
CA ARG A 125 10.16 -8.00 -14.50
C ARG A 125 8.79 -8.31 -13.88
N LEU A 126 8.50 -7.64 -12.78
CA LEU A 126 7.20 -7.70 -12.10
C LEU A 126 6.33 -6.53 -12.52
N PHE A 127 5.10 -6.84 -12.93
CA PHE A 127 4.09 -5.85 -13.30
C PHE A 127 2.95 -5.88 -12.29
N TRP A 128 2.32 -4.72 -12.13
CA TRP A 128 1.07 -4.59 -11.38
C TRP A 128 -0.03 -4.33 -12.41
N ASP A 129 -1.07 -5.15 -12.43
CA ASP A 129 -2.20 -4.90 -13.34
C ASP A 129 -2.95 -3.65 -12.92
N VAL A 130 -3.28 -2.77 -13.86
CA VAL A 130 -4.02 -1.53 -13.58
C VAL A 130 -5.50 -1.84 -13.34
N GLY A 131 -5.79 -2.63 -12.31
CA GLY A 131 -7.14 -2.97 -11.85
C GLY A 131 -7.77 -1.85 -11.02
N GLY A 132 -7.58 -0.60 -11.43
CA GLY A 132 -8.27 0.51 -10.81
C GLY A 132 -9.75 0.49 -11.18
N ASN A 133 -10.63 0.89 -10.25
CA ASN A 133 -11.99 1.19 -10.67
C ASN A 133 -11.92 2.33 -11.68
N SER A 134 -12.62 2.21 -12.81
CA SER A 134 -12.67 3.24 -13.86
C SER A 134 -13.18 4.61 -13.38
N PHE A 135 -13.67 4.67 -12.14
CA PHE A 135 -14.20 5.85 -11.47
C PHE A 135 -13.20 6.54 -10.52
N ASP A 136 -12.05 5.92 -10.25
CA ASP A 136 -11.05 6.51 -9.36
C ASP A 136 -10.39 7.72 -10.05
N MET A 137 -10.35 8.85 -9.33
CA MET A 137 -9.82 10.11 -9.85
C MET A 137 -8.46 10.42 -9.23
N ASN A 138 -7.47 10.73 -10.06
CA ASN A 138 -6.16 11.15 -9.56
C ASN A 138 -6.29 12.44 -8.73
N LEU A 139 -5.69 12.48 -7.53
CA LEU A 139 -5.69 13.66 -6.67
C LEU A 139 -5.03 14.87 -7.35
N LEU A 140 -4.10 14.63 -8.28
CA LEU A 140 -3.49 15.66 -9.13
C LEU A 140 -4.52 16.36 -10.03
N ASP A 141 -5.45 15.60 -10.61
CA ASP A 141 -6.41 16.09 -11.60
C ASP A 141 -7.73 16.54 -10.98
N TRP A 142 -8.05 16.04 -9.78
CA TRP A 142 -9.25 16.42 -9.05
C TRP A 142 -9.46 17.94 -8.89
N PRO A 143 -8.43 18.77 -8.58
CA PRO A 143 -8.54 20.23 -8.53
C PRO A 143 -9.12 20.90 -9.78
N ARG A 144 -9.01 20.26 -10.95
CA ARG A 144 -9.52 20.76 -12.22
C ARG A 144 -11.02 20.51 -12.40
N THR A 145 -11.62 19.71 -11.54
CA THR A 145 -13.06 19.42 -11.56
C THR A 145 -13.83 20.51 -10.83
N SER A 146 -15.07 20.76 -11.25
CA SER A 146 -15.99 21.72 -10.60
C SER A 146 -16.20 21.43 -9.11
N ASN A 147 -16.02 20.18 -8.69
CA ASN A 147 -16.17 19.75 -7.31
C ASN A 147 -15.04 20.22 -6.39
N ALA A 148 -13.85 20.48 -6.92
CA ALA A 148 -12.69 20.79 -6.09
C ALA A 148 -12.49 22.29 -5.83
N SER A 149 -13.30 23.17 -6.43
CA SER A 149 -13.22 24.63 -6.24
C SER A 149 -13.48 25.09 -4.80
N HIS A 150 -14.12 24.25 -3.99
CA HIS A 150 -14.43 24.54 -2.59
C HIS A 150 -13.30 24.13 -1.65
N SER A 151 -12.75 25.10 -0.92
CA SER A 151 -11.73 24.89 0.12
C SER A 151 -12.13 23.82 1.15
N THR A 152 -13.42 23.76 1.53
CA THR A 152 -13.96 22.78 2.47
C THR A 152 -13.78 21.34 2.00
N LYS A 153 -14.03 21.05 0.72
CA LYS A 153 -13.84 19.69 0.17
C LYS A 153 -12.38 19.28 0.18
N ARG A 154 -11.46 20.21 -0.14
CA ARG A 154 -10.01 19.96 -0.05
C ARG A 154 -9.58 19.64 1.37
N LEU A 155 -10.06 20.41 2.35
CA LEU A 155 -9.79 20.16 3.77
C LEU A 155 -10.32 18.79 4.20
N GLN A 156 -11.50 18.38 3.74
CA GLN A 156 -12.06 17.06 4.02
C GLN A 156 -11.21 15.93 3.44
N VAL A 157 -10.77 16.04 2.18
CA VAL A 157 -9.86 15.07 1.56
C VAL A 157 -8.55 14.97 2.33
N MET A 158 -7.95 16.11 2.68
CA MET A 158 -6.70 16.11 3.47
C MET A 158 -6.89 15.56 4.88
N LEU A 159 -8.05 15.78 5.50
CA LEU A 159 -8.38 15.17 6.79
C LEU A 159 -8.49 13.66 6.67
N GLU A 160 -9.16 13.13 5.65
CA GLU A 160 -9.21 11.68 5.41
C GLU A 160 -7.82 11.11 5.11
N LEU A 161 -6.97 11.82 4.35
CA LEU A 161 -5.59 11.39 4.11
C LEU A 161 -4.80 11.28 5.42
N SER A 162 -4.98 12.23 6.34
CA SER A 162 -4.32 12.18 7.66
C SER A 162 -4.76 10.96 8.49
N LYS A 163 -6.01 10.53 8.36
CA LYS A 163 -6.52 9.30 9.01
C LYS A 163 -5.88 8.05 8.39
N SER A 164 -5.71 8.01 7.07
CA SER A 164 -4.98 6.94 6.38
C SER A 164 -3.55 6.82 6.91
N ILE A 165 -2.85 7.97 7.05
CA ILE A 165 -1.49 8.02 7.61
C ILE A 165 -1.45 7.50 9.04
N GLN A 166 -2.38 7.96 9.88
CA GLN A 166 -2.49 7.51 11.26
C GLN A 166 -2.71 5.99 11.33
N TYR A 167 -3.57 5.45 10.46
CA TYR A 167 -3.78 4.01 10.33
C TYR A 167 -2.48 3.29 9.94
N PHE A 168 -1.77 3.74 8.92
CA PHE A 168 -0.50 3.11 8.52
C PHE A 168 0.52 3.12 9.66
N HIS A 169 0.65 4.25 10.36
CA HIS A 169 1.57 4.37 11.49
C HIS A 169 1.23 3.40 12.62
N SER A 170 -0.06 3.17 12.88
CA SER A 170 -0.52 2.24 13.93
C SER A 170 -0.14 0.78 13.63
N VAL A 171 -0.09 0.41 12.35
CA VAL A 171 0.29 -0.93 11.87
C VAL A 171 1.77 -1.05 11.47
N GLY A 172 2.59 -0.02 11.72
CA GLY A 172 4.03 -0.06 11.46
C GLY A 172 4.42 0.20 10.00
N VAL A 173 3.52 0.75 9.20
CA VAL A 173 3.74 1.18 7.82
C VAL A 173 3.93 2.70 7.78
N VAL A 174 4.76 3.18 6.86
CA VAL A 174 4.97 4.61 6.64
C VAL A 174 4.80 4.95 5.17
N ILE A 175 4.60 6.24 4.90
CA ILE A 175 4.63 6.78 3.54
C ILE A 175 6.08 7.08 3.16
N CYS A 176 6.48 6.65 1.96
CA CYS A 176 7.76 6.98 1.35
C CYS A 176 7.92 8.50 1.23
N TYR A 177 9.12 9.01 1.49
CA TYR A 177 9.42 10.45 1.34
C TYR A 177 9.15 10.96 -0.09
N HIS A 178 9.35 10.08 -1.09
CA HIS A 178 9.12 10.37 -2.50
C HIS A 178 7.69 10.14 -2.97
N ALA A 179 6.74 9.85 -2.06
CA ALA A 179 5.35 9.68 -2.44
C ALA A 179 4.84 10.90 -3.21
N HIS A 180 4.22 10.65 -4.35
CA HIS A 180 3.83 11.69 -5.28
C HIS A 180 2.31 11.86 -5.26
N ILE A 181 1.80 13.09 -5.39
CA ILE A 181 0.35 13.34 -5.43
C ILE A 181 -0.37 12.55 -6.54
N ARG A 182 0.38 12.16 -7.59
CA ARG A 182 -0.09 11.32 -8.70
C ARG A 182 -0.43 9.89 -8.29
N ASN A 183 0.14 9.43 -7.18
CA ASN A 183 -0.03 8.09 -6.66
C ASN A 183 -1.13 8.05 -5.60
N ILE A 184 -1.89 9.14 -5.45
CA ILE A 184 -3.06 9.21 -4.58
C ILE A 184 -4.27 9.33 -5.48
N VAL A 185 -5.21 8.41 -5.32
CA VAL A 185 -6.49 8.43 -6.03
C VAL A 185 -7.62 8.69 -5.06
N LEU A 186 -8.69 9.30 -5.55
CA LEU A 186 -9.93 9.51 -4.83
C LEU A 186 -10.95 8.51 -5.34
N ASP A 187 -11.58 7.78 -4.42
CA ASP A 187 -12.75 6.98 -4.74
C ASP A 187 -13.99 7.86 -5.02
N PRO A 188 -15.13 7.29 -5.46
CA PRO A 188 -16.34 8.05 -5.73
C PRO A 188 -16.86 8.87 -4.52
N GLU A 189 -16.52 8.49 -3.30
CA GLU A 189 -16.83 9.21 -2.06
C GLU A 189 -15.76 10.25 -1.67
N PHE A 190 -14.82 10.55 -2.56
CA PHE A 190 -13.67 11.46 -2.34
C PHE A 190 -12.76 11.03 -1.18
N ARG A 191 -12.63 9.73 -0.92
CA ARG A 191 -11.68 9.22 0.06
C ARG A 191 -10.34 8.97 -0.62
N PRO A 192 -9.24 9.52 -0.09
CA PRO A 192 -7.92 9.31 -0.63
C PRO A 192 -7.43 7.90 -0.33
N LYS A 193 -6.99 7.22 -1.38
CA LYS A 193 -6.32 5.94 -1.34
C LYS A 193 -4.90 6.10 -1.84
N LEU A 194 -3.94 5.63 -1.06
CA LEU A 194 -2.53 5.68 -1.44
C LEU A 194 -2.14 4.45 -2.24
N HIS A 195 -1.35 4.66 -3.28
CA HIS A 195 -0.74 3.57 -4.00
C HIS A 195 0.27 2.83 -3.12
N ILE A 196 0.32 1.51 -3.26
CA ILE A 196 1.16 0.68 -2.39
C ILE A 196 2.67 0.86 -2.60
N SER A 197 3.10 1.30 -3.79
CA SER A 197 4.52 1.64 -4.03
C SER A 197 5.03 2.74 -3.12
N ASP A 198 4.12 3.61 -2.66
CA ASP A 198 4.43 4.77 -1.84
C ASP A 198 4.38 4.44 -0.35
N LEU A 199 4.21 3.16 -0.01
CA LEU A 199 4.20 2.65 1.34
C LEU A 199 5.40 1.73 1.56
N ASP A 200 5.89 1.71 2.80
CA ASP A 200 6.98 0.85 3.20
C ASP A 200 6.81 0.43 4.68
N ILE A 201 7.35 -0.74 5.02
CA ILE A 201 7.31 -1.28 6.37
C ILE A 201 8.48 -0.69 7.16
N LYS A 202 8.17 -0.09 8.31
CA LYS A 202 9.21 0.47 9.18
C LYS A 202 10.21 -0.63 9.59
N GLY A 203 11.48 -0.39 9.28
CA GLY A 203 12.61 -1.21 9.74
C GLY A 203 13.31 -2.04 8.68
N VAL A 204 12.73 -2.21 7.47
CA VAL A 204 13.38 -2.99 6.38
C VAL A 204 14.52 -2.18 5.75
N LYS A 205 14.31 -0.89 5.45
CA LYS A 205 15.37 0.02 4.94
C LYS A 205 15.30 1.46 5.46
N LEU A 206 14.19 1.84 6.08
CA LEU A 206 13.91 3.24 6.39
C LEU A 206 14.61 3.76 7.64
N LYS A 207 15.20 4.96 7.47
CA LYS A 207 16.01 5.70 8.44
C LYS A 207 15.22 6.07 9.71
N LYS A 208 15.96 6.51 10.72
CA LYS A 208 15.55 7.03 12.06
C LYS A 208 14.34 7.98 12.09
N TYR A 209 13.89 8.50 10.95
CA TYR A 209 12.85 9.54 10.80
C TYR A 209 11.66 9.13 9.90
N ALA A 210 11.36 7.83 9.82
CA ALA A 210 10.32 7.32 8.93
C ALA A 210 8.92 7.92 9.15
N TYR A 211 8.55 8.20 10.40
CA TYR A 211 7.24 8.80 10.73
C TYR A 211 7.23 10.30 10.45
N GLU A 212 8.31 10.99 10.79
CA GLU A 212 8.53 12.40 10.52
C GLU A 212 8.50 12.67 9.01
N ASN A 213 9.08 11.78 8.21
CA ASN A 213 9.00 11.83 6.75
C ASN A 213 7.54 11.72 6.27
N SER A 214 6.72 10.84 6.87
CA SER A 214 5.30 10.76 6.50
C SER A 214 4.55 12.06 6.82
N VAL A 215 4.84 12.69 7.97
CA VAL A 215 4.24 13.98 8.37
C VAL A 215 4.71 15.11 7.45
N PHE A 216 5.99 15.12 7.09
CA PHE A 216 6.54 16.07 6.13
C PHE A 216 5.89 15.91 4.75
N THR A 217 5.80 14.68 4.24
CA THR A 217 5.11 14.35 2.99
C THR A 217 3.65 14.80 3.02
N PHE A 218 2.94 14.61 4.13
CA PHE A 218 1.59 15.13 4.31
C PHE A 218 1.53 16.66 4.16
N GLY A 219 2.45 17.39 4.82
CA GLY A 219 2.54 18.85 4.70
C GLY A 219 2.79 19.31 3.27
N ARG A 220 3.68 18.62 2.54
CA ARG A 220 3.94 18.87 1.11
C ARG A 220 2.69 18.66 0.26
N LEU A 221 2.01 17.53 0.43
CA LEU A 221 0.77 17.20 -0.29
C LEU A 221 -0.35 18.21 0.01
N PHE A 222 -0.48 18.63 1.28
CA PHE A 222 -1.42 19.66 1.69
C PHE A 222 -1.17 20.96 0.92
N TYR A 223 0.09 21.40 0.88
CA TYR A 223 0.47 22.60 0.14
C TYR A 223 0.19 22.46 -1.36
N GLU A 224 0.51 21.32 -1.98
CA GLU A 224 0.25 21.06 -3.40
C GLU A 224 -1.25 21.11 -3.74
N VAL A 225 -2.10 20.50 -2.90
CA VAL A 225 -3.57 20.50 -3.08
C VAL A 225 -4.15 21.90 -2.93
N GLN A 226 -3.64 22.71 -2.00
CA GLN A 226 -4.16 24.07 -1.79
C GLN A 226 -3.67 25.07 -2.86
N SER A 227 -2.38 25.05 -3.19
CA SER A 227 -1.73 26.02 -4.08
C SER A 227 -2.21 25.94 -5.54
N ARG A 228 -2.59 24.75 -6.02
CA ARG A 228 -3.10 24.55 -7.40
C ARG A 228 -4.42 25.26 -7.71
N SER A 229 -5.03 25.85 -6.70
CA SER A 229 -6.28 26.60 -6.76
C SER A 229 -6.07 28.09 -7.07
N MET A 230 -4.89 28.61 -6.75
CA MET A 230 -4.56 30.03 -6.94
C MET A 230 -4.29 30.37 -8.41
N PHE A 231 -3.86 29.40 -9.20
CA PHE A 231 -3.48 29.62 -10.61
C PHE A 231 -4.63 29.49 -11.62
N VAL A 232 -5.82 29.05 -11.20
CA VAL A 232 -6.97 28.87 -12.11
C VAL A 232 -7.84 30.13 -12.20
N CYS A 233 -7.56 31.17 -11.40
CA CYS A 233 -8.40 32.38 -11.33
C CYS A 233 -7.75 33.68 -11.84
N ILE A 234 -6.65 33.62 -12.60
CA ILE A 234 -6.17 34.79 -13.33
C ILE A 234 -6.55 34.64 -14.80
N PRO A 235 -7.69 35.20 -15.25
CA PRO A 235 -7.85 35.44 -16.68
C PRO A 235 -6.78 36.46 -17.06
N ILE A 236 -5.84 36.04 -17.92
CA ILE A 236 -5.02 36.99 -18.67
C ILE A 236 -5.99 37.67 -19.63
N ILE A 237 -6.41 38.89 -19.28
CA ILE A 237 -7.15 39.81 -20.15
C ILE A 237 -6.15 40.49 -21.07
#